data_AF-A0A2E4QQ95-F1
#
_entry.id   AF-A0A2E4QQ95-F1
#
_cell.length_a   1.000
_cell.length_b   1.000
_cell.length_c   1.000
_cell.angle_alpha   90.00
_cell.angle_beta   90.00
_cell.angle_gamma   90.00
#
_symmetry.space_group_name_H-M   'P 1'
#
loop_
_entity.id
_entity.type
_entity.pdbx_description
1 polymer ?
#
loop_
_entity_poly.entity_id
_entity_poly.type
_entity_poly.pdbx_seq_one_letter_code
_entity_poly.pdbx_strand_id
1 'polypeptide(L)'
;MGRRALKEPIMILKKFCGRAMLASAAIALMSGGAVIAQEATVPAAKAAPAIEIAPVNDAEASQFVAANLKVNERFMQMQLDLSEAASQEEADTIQGEAKEDIVAAIEEEGLTQMRYAEIAHLAQNDPQTLSKLKAELDEENS
;
A
#
# COMPACT_ATOMS: atom_id res chain seq x y z
N MET A 1 -24.87 47.66 30.65
CA MET A 1 -23.52 47.74 31.24
C MET A 1 -22.66 46.61 30.68
N GLY A 2 -21.42 46.92 30.24
CA GLY A 2 -20.29 45.99 29.99
C GLY A 2 -20.39 45.09 28.75
N ARG A 3 -20.04 45.53 27.53
CA ARG A 3 -18.71 45.62 26.87
C ARG A 3 -17.91 44.31 26.71
N ARG A 4 -17.63 44.02 25.42
CA ARG A 4 -16.47 43.32 24.81
C ARG A 4 -16.56 41.78 24.81
N ALA A 5 -16.17 41.04 23.77
CA ALA A 5 -15.32 41.37 22.63
C ALA A 5 -15.74 40.60 21.36
N LEU A 6 -15.54 41.27 20.22
CA LEU A 6 -15.55 40.75 18.86
C LEU A 6 -14.53 39.64 18.68
N LYS A 7 -14.92 38.59 17.95
CA LYS A 7 -14.00 37.79 17.12
C LYS A 7 -14.72 37.48 15.80
N GLU A 8 -14.77 38.51 14.96
CA GLU A 8 -14.91 38.40 13.51
C GLU A 8 -13.61 37.77 12.92
N PRO A 9 -13.51 37.46 11.62
CA PRO A 9 -14.24 36.41 10.91
C PRO A 9 -13.26 35.65 9.96
N ILE A 10 -13.80 34.84 9.03
CA ILE A 10 -13.18 34.46 7.74
C ILE A 10 -11.89 33.59 7.79
N MET A 11 -12.03 32.35 7.35
CA MET A 11 -11.34 31.91 6.13
C MET A 11 -12.07 30.70 5.51
N ILE A 12 -13.06 31.04 4.69
CA ILE A 12 -13.68 30.19 3.69
C ILE A 12 -12.71 30.06 2.51
N LEU A 13 -12.71 28.87 1.91
CA LEU A 13 -12.37 28.53 0.53
C LEU A 13 -10.89 28.45 0.10
N LYS A 14 -10.41 27.19 0.09
CA LYS A 14 -9.95 26.47 -1.11
C LYS A 14 -9.33 27.36 -2.20
N LYS A 15 -8.01 27.51 -2.14
CA LYS A 15 -7.20 27.99 -3.27
C LYS A 15 -7.04 26.85 -4.29
N PHE A 16 -7.99 26.73 -5.21
CA PHE A 16 -7.76 26.09 -6.51
C PHE A 16 -8.15 27.09 -7.59
N CYS A 17 -7.23 28.03 -7.87
CA CYS A 17 -7.29 28.79 -9.11
C CYS A 17 -6.80 27.88 -10.23
N GLY A 18 -7.75 27.35 -10.99
CA GLY A 18 -7.52 26.69 -12.26
C GLY A 18 -6.72 27.60 -13.20
N ARG A 19 -5.69 27.04 -13.82
CA ARG A 19 -5.01 27.67 -14.95
C ARG A 19 -5.49 27.01 -16.22
N ALA A 20 -5.90 27.89 -17.12
CA ALA A 20 -6.59 27.66 -18.36
C ALA A 20 -5.89 26.64 -19.27
N MET A 21 -6.73 25.78 -19.84
CA MET A 21 -6.48 24.90 -20.97
C MET A 21 -6.70 25.68 -22.26
N LEU A 22 -5.63 25.99 -22.99
CA LEU A 22 -5.55 26.34 -24.43
C LEU A 22 -4.05 26.18 -24.81
N ALA A 23 -3.59 25.59 -25.90
CA ALA A 23 -4.19 25.30 -27.19
C ALA A 23 -3.42 24.15 -27.87
N SER A 24 -4.11 23.41 -28.74
CA SER A 24 -3.54 22.45 -29.68
C SER A 24 -2.57 23.15 -30.64
N ALA A 25 -1.32 22.68 -30.70
CA ALA A 25 -0.43 22.92 -31.83
C ALA A 25 0.12 21.56 -32.27
N ALA A 26 -0.42 21.06 -33.39
CA ALA A 26 0.19 19.98 -34.14
C ALA A 26 1.57 20.42 -34.61
N ILE A 27 2.61 19.68 -34.27
CA ILE A 27 3.90 19.78 -34.96
C ILE A 27 4.24 18.39 -35.49
N ALA A 28 4.33 18.37 -36.81
CA ALA A 28 4.59 17.24 -37.65
C ALA A 28 5.92 16.55 -37.31
N LEU A 29 5.93 15.24 -37.54
CA LEU A 29 7.12 14.44 -37.79
C LEU A 29 8.06 15.16 -38.76
N MET A 30 9.34 15.30 -38.41
CA MET A 30 10.43 15.04 -39.36
C MET A 30 11.83 15.10 -38.72
N SER A 31 12.53 13.96 -38.91
CA SER A 31 13.96 13.81 -39.23
C SER A 31 15.04 14.37 -38.30
N GLY A 32 15.98 13.47 -37.97
CA GLY A 32 17.23 13.77 -37.29
C GLY A 32 18.02 14.91 -37.93
N GLY A 33 18.58 15.75 -37.05
CA GLY A 33 19.40 16.90 -37.37
C GLY A 33 19.46 17.78 -36.13
N ALA A 34 20.64 17.91 -35.53
CA ALA A 34 20.84 18.58 -34.25
C ALA A 34 20.31 20.03 -34.27
N VAL A 35 19.30 20.30 -33.43
CA VAL A 35 18.91 21.65 -33.03
C VAL A 35 19.09 21.72 -31.52
N ILE A 36 20.11 22.47 -31.12
CA ILE A 36 20.42 22.88 -29.75
C ILE A 36 19.29 23.80 -29.25
N ALA A 37 18.21 23.18 -28.74
CA ALA A 37 17.16 23.86 -28.01
C ALA A 37 17.51 23.82 -26.53
N GLN A 38 17.66 25.02 -25.96
CA GLN A 38 17.91 25.33 -24.55
C GLN A 38 17.40 24.22 -23.60
N GLU A 39 18.35 23.42 -23.10
CA GLU A 39 18.11 22.38 -22.09
C GLU A 39 17.57 23.04 -20.82
N ALA A 40 16.25 23.10 -20.70
CA ALA A 40 15.65 22.93 -19.38
C ALA A 40 16.03 21.51 -18.96
N THR A 41 17.11 21.39 -18.20
CA THR A 41 17.52 20.17 -17.53
C THR A 41 16.39 19.76 -16.60
N VAL A 42 15.45 18.97 -17.12
CA VAL A 42 14.61 18.15 -16.26
C VAL A 42 15.60 17.31 -15.47
N PRO A 43 15.66 17.42 -14.14
CA PRO A 43 16.51 16.53 -13.36
C PRO A 43 16.12 15.12 -13.77
N ALA A 44 17.06 14.37 -14.34
CA ALA A 44 16.86 12.96 -14.59
C ALA A 44 16.39 12.37 -13.26
N ALA A 45 15.15 11.90 -13.21
CA ALA A 45 14.62 11.23 -12.04
C ALA A 45 15.57 10.07 -11.78
N LYS A 46 16.36 10.20 -10.70
CA LYS A 46 17.30 9.17 -10.29
C LYS A 46 16.44 7.93 -10.06
N ALA A 47 16.59 6.92 -10.91
CA ALA A 47 15.89 5.66 -10.74
C ALA A 47 16.15 5.20 -9.30
N ALA A 48 15.09 5.02 -8.53
CA ALA A 48 15.21 4.44 -7.21
C ALA A 48 15.85 3.05 -7.38
N PRO A 49 16.78 2.66 -6.51
CA PRO A 49 17.37 1.33 -6.59
C PRO A 49 16.25 0.30 -6.47
N ALA A 50 16.19 -0.62 -7.43
CA ALA A 50 15.31 -1.77 -7.33
C ALA A 50 15.77 -2.60 -6.12
N ILE A 51 14.89 -2.79 -5.14
CA ILE A 51 15.13 -3.77 -4.09
C ILE A 51 14.92 -5.14 -4.74
N GLU A 52 15.99 -5.91 -4.83
CA GLU A 52 15.92 -7.28 -5.33
C GLU A 52 15.48 -8.19 -4.17
N ILE A 53 14.28 -8.75 -4.29
CA ILE A 53 13.70 -9.69 -3.32
C ILE A 53 13.90 -11.10 -3.86
N ALA A 54 14.36 -12.02 -3.00
CA ALA A 54 14.57 -13.41 -3.39
C ALA A 54 13.26 -14.08 -3.86
N PRO A 55 13.28 -14.86 -4.97
CA PRO A 55 12.11 -15.61 -5.43
C PRO A 55 11.53 -16.53 -4.34
N VAL A 56 10.23 -16.79 -4.42
CA VAL A 56 9.50 -17.63 -3.45
C VAL A 56 9.72 -19.11 -3.77
N ASN A 57 10.29 -19.88 -2.84
CA ASN A 57 10.42 -21.33 -2.99
C ASN A 57 9.11 -22.07 -2.62
N ASP A 58 9.06 -23.39 -2.80
CA ASP A 58 7.80 -24.16 -2.61
C ASP A 58 7.36 -24.17 -1.14
N ALA A 59 8.29 -24.42 -0.21
CA ALA A 59 7.98 -24.38 1.22
C ALA A 59 7.47 -23.00 1.64
N GLU A 60 8.10 -21.92 1.18
CA GLU A 60 7.65 -20.55 1.48
C GLU A 60 6.26 -20.26 0.90
N ALA A 61 5.89 -20.86 -0.23
CA ALA A 61 4.55 -20.70 -0.79
C ALA A 61 3.50 -21.37 0.10
N SER A 62 3.73 -22.63 0.52
CA SER A 62 2.85 -23.34 1.46
C SER A 62 2.69 -22.58 2.77
N GLN A 63 3.81 -22.17 3.37
CA GLN A 63 3.82 -21.41 4.63
C GLN A 63 3.09 -20.07 4.50
N PHE A 64 3.28 -19.37 3.37
CA PHE A 64 2.62 -18.10 3.14
C PHE A 64 1.11 -18.27 2.97
N VAL A 65 0.66 -19.29 2.23
CA VAL A 65 -0.77 -19.57 2.06
C VAL A 65 -1.42 -19.89 3.41
N ALA A 66 -0.83 -20.79 4.19
CA ALA A 66 -1.31 -21.15 5.52
C ALA A 66 -1.35 -19.92 6.46
N ALA A 67 -0.27 -19.13 6.48
CA ALA A 67 -0.20 -17.92 7.30
C ALA A 67 -1.24 -16.89 6.87
N ASN A 68 -1.40 -16.67 5.57
CA ASN A 68 -2.34 -15.68 5.03
C ASN A 68 -3.80 -16.06 5.32
N LEU A 69 -4.14 -17.35 5.35
CA LEU A 69 -5.47 -17.81 5.79
C LEU A 69 -5.71 -17.44 7.27
N LYS A 70 -4.78 -17.77 8.16
CA LYS A 70 -4.84 -17.41 9.59
C LYS A 70 -4.88 -15.89 9.81
N VAL A 71 -4.03 -15.14 9.13
CA VAL A 71 -3.98 -13.67 9.22
C VAL A 71 -5.32 -13.05 8.80
N ASN A 72 -5.93 -13.54 7.73
CA ASN A 72 -7.25 -13.06 7.29
C ASN A 72 -8.34 -13.40 8.30
N GLU A 73 -8.32 -14.60 8.89
CA GLU A 73 -9.23 -14.98 9.97
C GLU A 73 -9.12 -14.02 11.16
N ARG A 74 -7.89 -13.75 11.65
CA ARG A 74 -7.66 -12.80 12.75
C ARG A 74 -8.10 -11.38 12.40
N PHE A 75 -7.87 -10.95 11.16
CA PHE A 75 -8.31 -9.64 10.71
C PHE A 75 -9.84 -9.52 10.63
N MET A 76 -10.55 -10.58 10.23
CA MET A 76 -12.01 -10.62 10.26
C MET A 76 -12.54 -10.61 11.70
N GLN A 77 -11.93 -11.37 12.60
CA GLN A 77 -12.31 -11.40 14.02
C GLN A 77 -12.12 -10.02 14.66
N MET A 78 -10.96 -9.38 14.45
CA MET A 78 -10.71 -8.02 14.94
C MET A 78 -11.76 -7.02 14.44
N GLN A 79 -12.19 -7.11 13.17
CA GLN A 79 -13.25 -6.22 12.65
C GLN A 79 -14.60 -6.46 13.34
N LEU A 80 -14.92 -7.72 13.64
CA LEU A 80 -16.13 -8.06 14.40
C LEU A 80 -16.05 -7.48 15.81
N ASP A 81 -14.95 -7.73 16.53
CA ASP A 81 -14.75 -7.26 17.90
C ASP A 81 -14.77 -5.72 17.97
N LEU A 82 -14.14 -5.05 17.00
CA LEU A 82 -14.17 -3.58 16.90
C LEU A 82 -15.56 -3.03 16.62
N SER A 83 -16.44 -3.79 15.96
CA SER A 83 -17.82 -3.37 15.75
C SER A 83 -18.66 -3.44 17.03
N GLU A 84 -18.21 -4.22 18.01
CA GLU A 84 -18.85 -4.42 19.31
C GLU A 84 -18.23 -3.58 20.44
N ALA A 85 -17.04 -3.02 20.23
CA ALA A 85 -16.32 -2.22 21.22
C ALA A 85 -17.15 -1.04 21.75
N ALA A 86 -17.28 -0.95 23.08
CA ALA A 86 -18.05 0.08 23.76
C ALA A 86 -17.26 1.38 24.01
N SER A 87 -15.93 1.34 23.82
CA SER A 87 -15.04 2.45 24.11
C SER A 87 -13.79 2.47 23.25
N GLN A 88 -13.10 3.61 23.22
CA GLN A 88 -11.79 3.72 22.55
C GLN A 88 -10.73 2.84 23.24
N GLU A 89 -10.75 2.73 24.57
CA GLU A 89 -9.80 1.89 25.32
C GLU A 89 -9.95 0.41 24.98
N GLU A 90 -11.19 -0.06 24.84
CA GLU A 90 -11.49 -1.42 24.39
C GLU A 90 -11.06 -1.63 22.92
N ALA A 91 -11.34 -0.67 22.04
CA ALA A 91 -10.90 -0.73 20.65
C ALA A 91 -9.37 -0.77 20.51
N ASP A 92 -8.64 -0.01 21.33
CA ASP A 92 -7.18 -0.01 21.36
C ASP A 92 -6.64 -1.36 21.86
N THR A 93 -7.31 -1.99 22.84
CA THR A 93 -6.98 -3.32 23.35
C THR A 93 -7.16 -4.38 22.26
N ILE A 94 -8.33 -4.40 21.60
CA ILE A 94 -8.64 -5.33 20.50
C ILE A 94 -7.60 -5.21 19.37
N GLN A 95 -7.24 -3.98 18.99
CA GLN A 95 -6.21 -3.77 17.96
C GLN A 95 -4.82 -4.21 18.41
N GLY A 96 -4.50 -4.11 19.70
CA GLY A 96 -3.24 -4.58 20.27
C GLY A 96 -3.13 -6.10 20.18
N GLU A 97 -4.14 -6.80 20.72
CA GLU A 97 -4.21 -8.27 20.72
C GLU A 97 -4.20 -8.83 19.29
N ALA A 98 -4.99 -8.24 18.38
CA ALA A 98 -5.01 -8.68 16.99
C ALA A 98 -3.65 -8.52 16.28
N LYS A 99 -2.86 -7.50 16.61
CA LYS A 99 -1.50 -7.36 16.04
C LYS A 99 -0.59 -8.48 16.52
N GLU A 100 -0.65 -8.84 17.80
CA GLU A 100 0.13 -9.94 18.37
C GLU A 100 -0.29 -11.29 17.75
N ASP A 101 -1.59 -11.53 17.62
CA ASP A 101 -2.16 -12.72 16.98
C ASP A 101 -1.75 -12.84 15.50
N ILE A 102 -1.73 -11.74 14.75
CA ILE A 102 -1.29 -11.72 13.34
C ILE A 102 0.21 -12.07 13.25
N VAL A 103 1.03 -11.54 14.16
CA VAL A 103 2.46 -11.88 14.20
C VAL A 103 2.65 -13.36 14.51
N ALA A 104 1.94 -13.88 15.53
CA ALA A 104 1.98 -15.29 15.88
C ALA A 104 1.54 -16.20 14.72
N ALA A 105 0.46 -15.85 14.02
CA ALA A 105 -0.03 -16.59 12.86
C ALA A 105 1.00 -16.72 11.74
N ILE A 106 1.86 -15.71 11.55
CA ILE A 106 2.95 -15.75 10.56
C ILE A 106 4.10 -16.63 11.06
N GLU A 107 4.49 -16.46 12.32
CA GLU A 107 5.66 -17.14 12.90
C GLU A 107 5.40 -18.64 13.15
N GLU A 108 4.16 -19.03 13.46
CA GLU A 108 3.74 -20.43 13.62
C GLU A 108 3.93 -21.25 12.34
N GLU A 109 3.77 -20.63 11.17
CA GLU A 109 4.00 -21.28 9.87
C GLU A 109 5.49 -21.28 9.49
N GLY A 110 6.37 -20.72 10.33
CA GLY A 110 7.81 -20.69 10.10
C GLY A 110 8.28 -19.56 9.19
N LEU A 111 7.44 -18.55 8.95
CA LEU A 111 7.85 -17.33 8.27
C LEU A 111 8.24 -16.25 9.28
N THR A 112 9.16 -15.37 8.87
CA THR A 112 9.35 -14.09 9.56
C THR A 112 8.35 -13.07 9.03
N GLN A 113 7.98 -12.06 9.83
CA GLN A 113 7.15 -10.94 9.38
C GLN A 113 7.72 -10.24 8.14
N MET A 114 9.04 -10.07 8.09
CA MET A 114 9.73 -9.46 6.95
C MET A 114 9.56 -10.31 5.69
N ARG A 115 9.77 -11.64 5.79
CA ARG A 115 9.62 -12.53 4.64
C ARG A 115 8.17 -12.62 4.17
N TYR A 116 7.21 -12.63 5.09
CA TYR A 116 5.79 -12.56 4.76
C TYR A 116 5.46 -11.28 3.95
N ALA A 117 5.95 -10.12 4.39
CA ALA A 117 5.73 -8.86 3.69
C ALA A 117 6.40 -8.82 2.30
N GLU A 118 7.60 -9.40 2.18
CA GLU A 118 8.29 -9.57 0.89
C GLU A 118 7.51 -10.45 -0.08
N ILE A 119 7.00 -11.59 0.38
CA ILE A 119 6.18 -12.50 -0.45
C ILE A 119 4.88 -11.80 -0.86
N ALA A 120 4.23 -11.07 0.06
CA ALA A 120 3.04 -10.28 -0.27
C ALA A 120 3.34 -9.20 -1.33
N HIS A 121 4.51 -8.54 -1.24
CA HIS A 121 4.96 -7.59 -2.25
C HIS A 121 5.23 -8.27 -3.60
N LEU A 122 5.90 -9.42 -3.61
CA LEU A 122 6.13 -10.20 -4.82
C LEU A 122 4.82 -10.67 -5.45
N ALA A 123 3.85 -11.14 -4.67
CA ALA A 123 2.54 -11.55 -5.17
C ALA A 123 1.79 -10.41 -5.90
N GLN A 124 2.04 -9.16 -5.54
CA GLN A 124 1.44 -7.98 -6.19
C GLN A 124 2.19 -7.56 -7.47
N ASN A 125 3.50 -7.81 -7.55
CA ASN A 125 4.37 -7.25 -8.59
C ASN A 125 4.97 -8.28 -9.54
N ASP A 126 4.95 -9.57 -9.18
CA ASP A 126 5.45 -10.70 -9.95
C ASP A 126 4.30 -11.71 -10.24
N PRO A 127 3.85 -11.79 -11.50
CA PRO A 127 2.81 -12.73 -11.91
C PRO A 127 3.17 -14.21 -11.68
N GLN A 128 4.45 -14.57 -11.67
CA GLN A 128 4.88 -15.95 -11.41
C GLN A 128 4.65 -16.32 -9.95
N THR A 129 5.09 -15.46 -9.02
CA THR A 129 4.79 -15.60 -7.59
C THR A 129 3.29 -15.70 -7.34
N LEU A 130 2.49 -14.82 -7.94
CA LEU A 130 1.02 -14.86 -7.77
C LEU A 130 0.42 -16.19 -8.26
N SER A 131 0.89 -16.71 -9.39
CA SER A 131 0.40 -17.97 -9.96
C SER A 131 0.74 -19.16 -9.06
N LYS A 132 1.95 -19.16 -8.48
CA LYS A 132 2.40 -20.17 -7.53
C LYS A 132 1.52 -20.21 -6.28
N LEU A 133 1.29 -19.04 -5.66
CA LEU A 133 0.47 -18.96 -4.45
C LEU A 133 -1.00 -19.36 -4.70
N LYS A 134 -1.53 -19.11 -5.91
CA LYS A 134 -2.87 -19.58 -6.29
C LYS A 134 -2.94 -21.09 -6.41
N ALA A 135 -1.95 -21.71 -7.05
CA ALA A 135 -1.89 -23.17 -7.16
C ALA A 135 -1.82 -23.82 -5.77
N GLU A 136 -0.98 -23.29 -4.89
CA GLU A 136 -0.87 -23.74 -3.50
C GLU A 136 -2.19 -23.59 -2.72
N LEU A 137 -2.89 -22.46 -2.89
CA LEU A 137 -4.20 -22.24 -2.27
C LEU A 137 -5.27 -23.21 -2.78
N ASP A 138 -5.24 -23.56 -4.07
CA ASP A 138 -6.17 -24.54 -4.64
C ASP A 138 -5.88 -25.95 -4.10
N GLU A 139 -4.61 -26.29 -3.88
CA GLU A 139 -4.18 -27.56 -3.27
C GLU A 139 -4.61 -27.67 -1.80
N GLU A 140 -4.40 -26.62 -0.99
CA GLU A 140 -4.81 -26.57 0.43
C GLU A 140 -6.33 -26.73 0.62
N ASN A 141 -7.14 -26.31 -0.36
CA ASN A 141 -8.61 -26.37 -0.31
C ASN A 141 -9.23 -27.64 -0.93
N SER A 142 -8.41 -28.55 -1.48
CA SER A 142 -8.86 -29.78 -2.18
C SER A 142 -9.00 -30.98 -1.26
#